data_AF-A0AAD7RP19-F1
#
_entry.id   AF-A0AAD7RP19-F1
#
_cell.length_a   1.000
_cell.length_b   1.000
_cell.length_c   1.000
_cell.angle_alpha   90.00
_cell.angle_beta   90.00
_cell.angle_gamma   90.00
#
_symmetry.space_group_name_H-M   'P 1'
#
loop_
_entity.id
_entity.type
_entity.pdbx_description
1 polymer ?
#
loop_
_entity_poly.entity_id
_entity_poly.type
_entity_poly.pdbx_seq_one_letter_code
_entity_poly.pdbx_strand_id
1 'polypeptide(L)' 'MLPSWKAVENGIGQRFYPNENGERVYTLKKVDPTCQPTSSAHPARFSPDDKFSWHRVTVKKRFGLLLTQQPRPVL' A
#
# COMPACT_ATOMS: atom_id res chain seq x y z
N MET A 1 -14.83 31.62 17.79
CA MET A 1 -14.97 30.34 18.49
C MET A 1 -14.84 29.21 17.48
N LEU A 2 -13.62 28.69 17.32
CA LEU A 2 -13.22 27.31 16.94
C LEU A 2 -11.70 27.38 16.69
N PRO A 3 -10.86 26.53 17.31
CA PRO A 3 -9.42 26.75 17.29
C PRO A 3 -8.78 26.22 15.99
N SER A 4 -7.97 27.08 15.35
CA SER A 4 -7.28 26.87 14.07
C SER A 4 -6.09 25.89 14.12
N TRP A 5 -6.22 24.75 14.82
CA TRP A 5 -5.19 23.70 14.87
C TRP A 5 -5.55 22.45 14.06
N LYS A 6 -6.64 22.44 13.29
CA LYS A 6 -6.82 21.45 12.22
C LYS A 6 -5.82 21.72 11.11
N ALA A 7 -4.54 21.47 11.38
CA ALA A 7 -3.54 21.29 10.34
C ALA A 7 -4.09 20.19 9.43
N VAL A 8 -4.40 20.55 8.19
CA VAL A 8 -4.51 19.56 7.13
C VAL A 8 -3.08 19.03 7.00
N GLU A 9 -2.78 17.97 7.74
CA GLU A 9 -1.48 17.31 7.72
C GLU A 9 -1.30 16.67 6.34
N ASN A 10 -0.90 17.47 5.36
CA ASN A 10 -0.52 16.98 4.05
C ASN A 10 0.76 16.16 4.23
N GLY A 11 0.72 14.89 3.81
CA GLY A 11 1.89 14.02 3.85
C GLY A 11 2.92 14.46 2.80
N ILE A 12 4.20 14.21 3.06
CA ILE A 12 5.32 14.64 2.22
C ILE A 12 5.39 13.90 0.85
N GLY A 13 4.54 12.88 0.62
CA GLY A 13 4.55 12.07 -0.60
C GLY A 13 3.17 11.82 -1.19
N GLN A 14 3.12 11.43 -2.46
CA GLN A 14 1.86 11.06 -3.12
C GLN A 14 1.24 9.84 -2.44
N ARG A 15 -0.06 9.91 -2.17
CA ARG A 15 -0.85 8.85 -1.52
C ARG A 15 -2.02 8.46 -2.40
N PHE A 16 -2.62 7.31 -2.13
CA PHE A 16 -3.82 6.87 -2.82
C PHE A 16 -4.75 6.08 -1.89
N TYR A 17 -6.01 5.98 -2.28
CA TYR A 17 -6.99 5.04 -1.74
C TYR A 17 -7.76 4.38 -2.91
N PRO A 18 -8.25 3.13 -2.75
CA PRO A 18 -9.10 2.50 -3.75
C PRO A 18 -10.52 3.09 -3.71
N ASN A 19 -11.12 3.38 -4.87
CA ASN A 19 -12.54 3.68 -4.98
C ASN A 19 -13.37 2.39 -4.99
N GLU A 20 -14.71 2.53 -5.03
CA GLU A 20 -15.64 1.39 -5.11
C GLU A 20 -15.44 0.53 -6.37
N ASN A 21 -14.90 1.11 -7.44
CA ASN A 21 -14.55 0.42 -8.68
C ASN A 21 -13.18 -0.29 -8.61
N GLY A 22 -12.43 -0.15 -7.51
CA GLY A 22 -11.09 -0.70 -7.34
C GLY A 22 -9.95 0.13 -7.96
N GLU A 23 -10.24 1.32 -8.49
CA GLU A 23 -9.26 2.23 -9.08
C GLU A 23 -8.57 3.08 -8.00
N ARG A 24 -7.33 3.50 -8.27
CA ARG A 24 -6.56 4.32 -7.32
C ARG A 24 -6.93 5.79 -7.48
N VAL A 25 -7.46 6.40 -6.42
CA VAL A 25 -7.66 7.86 -6.35
C VAL A 25 -6.49 8.49 -5.60
N TYR A 26 -5.76 9.36 -6.28
CA TYR A 26 -4.57 10.01 -5.73
C TYR A 26 -4.92 11.21 -4.86
N THR A 27 -4.14 11.39 -3.79
CA THR A 27 -4.34 12.47 -2.81
C THR A 27 -3.03 12.77 -2.07
N LEU A 28 -2.94 13.98 -1.52
CA LEU A 28 -1.86 14.38 -0.60
C LEU A 28 -2.28 14.22 0.88
N LYS A 29 -3.59 14.01 1.11
CA LYS A 29 -4.15 13.84 2.46
C LYS A 29 -3.76 12.47 3.00
N LYS A 30 -3.43 12.42 4.29
CA LYS A 30 -3.14 11.15 5.01
C LYS A 30 -4.38 10.29 5.24
N VAL A 31 -5.57 10.89 5.10
CA VAL A 31 -6.86 10.28 5.40
C VAL A 31 -7.77 10.46 4.20
N ASP A 32 -8.54 9.43 3.87
CA ASP A 32 -9.52 9.41 2.80
C ASP A 32 -10.85 10.09 3.23
N PRO A 33 -11.86 10.19 2.35
CA PRO A 33 -13.18 10.74 2.71
C PRO A 33 -13.95 9.92 3.75
N THR A 34 -13.61 8.65 3.93
CA THR A 34 -14.25 7.70 4.87
C THR A 34 -13.49 7.59 6.21
N CYS A 35 -12.54 8.50 6.44
CA CYS A 35 -11.66 8.53 7.60
C CYS A 35 -10.67 7.35 7.73
N GLN A 36 -10.40 6.61 6.65
CA GLN A 36 -9.37 5.57 6.59
C GLN A 36 -8.00 6.13 6.17
N PRO A 37 -6.90 5.53 6.66
CA PRO A 37 -5.56 5.98 6.30
C PRO A 37 -5.24 5.67 4.82
N THR A 38 -4.71 6.66 4.10
CA THR A 38 -4.30 6.50 2.70
C THR A 38 -2.94 5.81 2.58
N SER A 39 -2.74 5.06 1.50
CA SER A 39 -1.51 4.30 1.23
C SER A 39 -0.49 5.10 0.40
N SER A 40 0.81 4.78 0.51
CA SER A 40 1.85 5.39 -0.33
C SER A 40 1.67 4.99 -1.79
N ALA A 41 1.67 5.95 -2.70
CA ALA A 41 1.60 5.69 -4.15
C ALA A 41 2.90 5.10 -4.72
N HIS A 42 4.03 5.32 -4.05
CA HIS A 42 5.33 4.83 -4.49
C HIS A 42 5.58 3.41 -3.97
N PRO A 43 6.14 2.52 -4.81
CA PRO A 43 6.50 1.17 -4.40
C PRO A 43 7.62 1.19 -3.35
N ALA A 44 7.73 0.12 -2.58
CA ALA A 44 8.86 -0.06 -1.66
C ALA A 44 10.19 -0.07 -2.43
N ARG A 45 11.23 0.55 -1.86
CA ARG A 45 12.57 0.62 -2.46
C ARG A 45 13.14 -0.79 -2.65
N PHE A 46 13.53 -1.10 -3.88
CA PHE A 46 14.28 -2.32 -4.17
C PHE A 46 15.73 -2.19 -3.70
N SER A 47 16.25 -3.23 -3.04
CA SER A 47 17.66 -3.36 -2.69
C SER A 47 18.16 -4.72 -3.16
N PRO A 48 19.28 -4.82 -3.90
CA PRO A 48 19.85 -6.09 -4.28
C PRO A 48 20.26 -6.94 -3.07
N ASP A 49 20.87 -6.31 -2.06
CA ASP A 49 21.15 -6.93 -0.75
C ASP A 49 19.94 -6.80 0.19
N ASP A 50 18.89 -7.55 -0.10
CA ASP A 50 17.71 -7.63 0.76
C ASP A 50 17.88 -8.74 1.81
N LYS A 51 18.44 -8.38 2.96
CA LYS A 51 18.66 -9.28 4.11
C LYS A 51 17.39 -9.96 4.63
N PHE A 52 16.21 -9.37 4.38
CA PHE A 52 14.92 -9.91 4.83
C PHE A 52 14.15 -10.63 3.71
N SER A 53 14.79 -10.90 2.58
CA SER A 53 14.22 -11.63 1.45
C SER A 53 13.65 -12.99 1.86
N TRP A 54 14.35 -13.76 2.72
CA TRP A 54 13.84 -15.04 3.22
C TRP A 54 12.51 -14.86 3.95
N HIS A 55 12.40 -13.86 4.82
CA HIS A 55 11.21 -13.63 5.64
C HIS A 55 10.01 -13.33 4.74
N ARG A 56 10.21 -12.48 3.71
CA ARG A 56 9.19 -12.19 2.71
C ARG A 56 8.73 -13.46 1.99
N VAL A 57 9.65 -14.33 1.56
CA VAL A 57 9.31 -15.59 0.88
C VAL A 57 8.58 -16.55 1.83
N THR A 58 9.03 -16.70 3.07
CA THR A 58 8.39 -17.56 4.07
C THR A 58 6.96 -17.13 4.37
N VAL A 59 6.71 -15.82 4.53
CA VAL A 59 5.34 -15.29 4.71
C VAL A 59 4.48 -15.59 3.50
N LYS A 60 4.96 -15.32 2.27
CA LYS A 60 4.22 -15.65 1.05
C LYS A 60 3.89 -17.14 0.94
N LYS A 61 4.81 -18.03 1.32
CA LYS A 61 4.59 -19.48 1.35
C LYS A 61 3.46 -19.88 2.30
N ARG A 62 3.43 -19.32 3.52
CA ARG A 62 2.41 -19.63 4.53
C ARG A 62 0.99 -19.27 4.09
N PHE A 63 0.86 -18.20 3.32
CA PHE A 63 -0.43 -17.72 2.80
C PHE A 63 -0.76 -18.22 1.38
N GLY A 64 0.02 -19.14 0.81
CA GLY A 64 -0.27 -19.68 -0.53
C GLY A 64 -0.09 -18.67 -1.67
N LEU A 65 0.63 -17.57 -1.44
CA LEU A 65 0.77 -16.43 -2.37
C LEU A 65 1.91 -16.60 -3.38
N LEU A 66 2.67 -17.70 -3.33
CA LEU A 66 3.69 -17.95 -4.35
C LEU A 66 3.05 -18.47 -5.63
N LEU A 67 3.50 -17.95 -6.77
CA LEU A 67 3.13 -18.43 -8.11
C LEU A 67 3.42 -19.94 -8.27
N THR A 68 4.48 -20.45 -7.64
CA THR A 68 4.83 -21.88 -7.68
C THR A 68 3.85 -22.78 -6.90
N GLN A 69 2.99 -22.21 -6.05
CA GLN A 69 1.95 -22.95 -5.34
C GLN A 69 0.63 -22.99 -6.13
N GLN A 70 0.49 -22.14 -7.14
CA GLN A 70 -0.71 -22.07 -7.97
C GLN A 70 -0.67 -23.15 -9.07
N PRO A 71 -1.83 -23.68 -9.51
CA PRO A 71 -1.87 -24.60 -10.64
C PRO A 71 -1.26 -23.93 -11.88
N ARG A 72 -0.63 -24.75 -12.73
CA ARG A 72 -0.09 -24.24 -13.99
C ARG A 72 -1.23 -23.57 -14.78
N PRO A 73 -1.06 -22.33 -15.27
CA PRO A 73 -2.07 -21.70 -16.11
C PRO A 73 -2.29 -22.59 -17.34
N VAL A 74 -3.56 -22.92 -17.59
CA VAL A 74 -3.96 -23.58 -18.84
C VAL A 74 -3.91 -22.51 -19.92
N LEU A 75 -3.10 -22.73 -20.96
CA LEU A 75 -2.99 -21.84 -22.12
C LEU A 75 -4.23 -21.96 -23.01
#